data_AF-A0A317L328-F1
#
_entry.id   AF-A0A317L328-F1
#
_cell.length_a   1.000
_cell.length_b   1.000
_cell.length_c   1.000
_cell.angle_alpha   90.00
_cell.angle_beta   90.00
_cell.angle_gamma   90.00
#
_symmetry.space_group_name_H-M   'P 1'
#
loop_
_entity.id
_entity.type
_entity.pdbx_description
1 polymer ?
#
loop_
_entity_poly.entity_id
_entity_poly.type
_entity_poly.pdbx_seq_one_letter_code
_entity_poly.pdbx_strand_id
1 'polypeptide(L)'
;MPWDTQDYPSSLKNLDTAVKKKAIDIANSMIDEGYDEGQAIPIATEQAKKWYDNASEHERNQVMQMSDEDLRKRDENSQDSRPELLEKGEHVIPHENGWAVKTQDAKQASNVYQRKNEAVKRAQEIAENKQTTVIIHKKDGSIQEGINKS
;
A
#
# COMPACT_ATOMS: atom_id res chain seq x y z
N MET A 1 -0.91 -12.27 9.65
CA MET A 1 -1.03 -13.46 8.79
C MET A 1 -1.68 -13.00 7.50
N PRO A 2 -1.23 -13.46 6.32
CA PRO A 2 -1.87 -13.08 5.05
C PRO A 2 -3.27 -13.70 4.92
N TRP A 3 -4.21 -12.91 4.39
CA TRP A 3 -5.59 -13.34 4.12
C TRP A 3 -5.69 -14.22 2.88
N ASP A 4 -6.75 -15.02 2.78
CA ASP A 4 -7.08 -15.83 1.60
C ASP A 4 -8.61 -15.85 1.34
N THR A 5 -9.11 -16.72 0.46
CA THR A 5 -10.56 -16.77 0.19
C THR A 5 -11.42 -17.36 1.32
N GLN A 6 -10.81 -17.93 2.36
CA GLN A 6 -11.49 -18.54 3.51
C GLN A 6 -11.39 -17.67 4.78
N ASP A 7 -10.27 -16.97 4.95
CA ASP A 7 -9.92 -16.13 6.09
C ASP A 7 -9.58 -14.72 5.60
N TYR A 8 -10.62 -13.88 5.51
CA TYR A 8 -10.52 -12.50 5.05
C TYR A 8 -11.44 -11.55 5.83
N PRO A 9 -11.18 -10.23 5.81
CA PRO A 9 -11.97 -9.24 6.52
C PRO A 9 -13.43 -9.21 6.06
N SER A 10 -14.38 -9.11 7.00
CA SER A 10 -15.81 -9.10 6.71
C SER A 10 -16.26 -8.03 5.71
N SER A 11 -15.53 -6.91 5.62
CA SER A 11 -15.75 -5.83 4.63
C SER A 11 -15.64 -6.30 3.17
N LEU A 12 -14.92 -7.39 2.89
CA LEU A 12 -14.75 -7.93 1.54
C LEU A 12 -15.84 -8.94 1.15
N LYS A 13 -16.67 -9.40 2.09
CA LYS A 13 -17.59 -10.55 1.89
C LYS A 13 -18.53 -10.40 0.70
N ASN A 14 -19.03 -9.19 0.47
CA ASN A 14 -20.04 -8.88 -0.54
C ASN A 14 -19.45 -8.37 -1.88
N LEU A 15 -18.14 -8.47 -2.07
CA LEU A 15 -17.48 -8.10 -3.33
C LEU A 15 -17.51 -9.25 -4.34
N ASP A 16 -17.48 -8.90 -5.63
CA ASP A 16 -17.26 -9.86 -6.73
C ASP A 16 -15.99 -10.67 -6.48
N THR A 17 -15.96 -11.94 -6.91
CA THR A 17 -14.84 -12.85 -6.63
C THR A 17 -13.50 -12.30 -7.13
N ALA A 18 -13.44 -11.72 -8.33
CA ALA A 18 -12.19 -11.16 -8.85
C ALA A 18 -11.76 -9.92 -8.06
N VAL A 19 -12.70 -9.03 -7.73
CA VAL A 19 -12.43 -7.84 -6.90
C VAL A 19 -11.96 -8.26 -5.51
N LYS A 20 -12.58 -9.28 -4.91
CA LYS A 20 -12.23 -9.80 -3.59
C LYS A 20 -10.82 -10.38 -3.58
N LYS A 21 -10.49 -11.27 -4.53
CA LYS A 21 -9.16 -11.86 -4.64
C LYS A 21 -8.11 -10.79 -4.89
N LYS A 22 -8.37 -9.84 -5.79
CA LYS A 22 -7.45 -8.73 -6.02
C LYS A 22 -7.29 -7.83 -4.79
N ALA A 23 -8.36 -7.57 -4.04
CA ALA A 23 -8.27 -6.81 -2.80
C ALA A 23 -7.44 -7.53 -1.73
N ILE A 24 -7.57 -8.85 -1.61
CA ILE A 24 -6.76 -9.67 -0.70
C ILE A 24 -5.28 -9.62 -1.10
N ASP A 25 -4.99 -9.86 -2.39
CA ASP A 25 -3.64 -9.79 -2.98
C ASP A 25 -2.94 -8.45 -2.69
N ILE A 26 -3.63 -7.34 -3.02
CA ILE A 26 -3.12 -5.99 -2.78
C ILE A 26 -2.96 -5.72 -1.29
N ALA A 27 -3.92 -6.11 -0.44
CA ALA A 27 -3.86 -5.81 0.98
C ALA A 27 -2.77 -6.61 1.69
N ASN A 28 -2.58 -7.88 1.33
CA ASN A 28 -1.47 -8.70 1.82
C ASN A 28 -0.14 -8.05 1.46
N SER A 29 0.03 -7.61 0.20
CA SER A 29 1.23 -6.88 -0.23
C SER A 29 1.44 -5.60 0.58
N MET A 30 0.39 -4.80 0.82
CA MET A 30 0.50 -3.59 1.64
C MET A 30 0.91 -3.91 3.08
N ILE A 31 0.33 -4.92 3.72
CA ILE A 31 0.68 -5.28 5.10
C ILE A 31 2.13 -5.72 5.20
N ASP A 32 2.59 -6.46 4.21
CA ASP A 32 3.93 -6.98 4.12
C ASP A 32 4.99 -5.90 3.88
N GLU A 33 4.59 -4.81 3.23
CA GLU A 33 5.38 -3.57 3.10
C GLU A 33 5.32 -2.68 4.35
N GLY A 34 4.55 -3.12 5.34
CA GLY A 34 4.47 -2.53 6.67
C GLY A 34 3.24 -1.67 6.90
N TYR A 35 2.25 -1.63 6.01
CA TYR A 35 0.98 -0.93 6.29
C TYR A 35 0.15 -1.66 7.34
N ASP A 36 -0.61 -0.91 8.13
CA ASP A 36 -1.56 -1.52 9.06
C ASP A 36 -2.80 -2.05 8.32
N GLU A 37 -3.39 -3.15 8.81
CA GLU A 37 -4.57 -3.79 8.22
C GLU A 37 -5.73 -2.81 7.98
N GLY A 38 -6.00 -1.93 8.96
CA GLY A 38 -7.05 -0.92 8.87
C GLY A 38 -6.87 0.08 7.74
N GLN A 39 -5.64 0.20 7.21
CA GLN A 39 -5.30 1.05 6.07
C GLN A 39 -5.20 0.27 4.78
N ALA A 40 -4.60 -0.92 4.85
CA ALA A 40 -4.45 -1.81 3.71
C ALA A 40 -5.81 -2.19 3.13
N ILE A 41 -6.78 -2.58 3.96
CA ILE A 41 -8.08 -3.09 3.49
C ILE A 41 -8.85 -2.05 2.66
N PRO A 42 -9.09 -0.81 3.12
CA PRO A 42 -9.87 0.16 2.34
C PRO A 42 -9.16 0.56 1.05
N ILE A 43 -7.84 0.79 1.10
CA ILE A 43 -7.05 1.18 -0.07
C ILE A 43 -7.02 0.05 -1.09
N ALA A 44 -6.76 -1.18 -0.65
CA ALA A 44 -6.76 -2.36 -1.50
C ALA A 44 -8.13 -2.59 -2.15
N THR A 45 -9.23 -2.38 -1.41
CA THR A 45 -10.58 -2.47 -1.94
C THR A 45 -10.83 -1.43 -3.03
N GLU A 46 -10.40 -0.18 -2.83
CA GLU A 46 -10.53 0.88 -3.83
C GLU A 46 -9.71 0.56 -5.09
N GLN A 47 -8.47 0.10 -4.92
CA GLN A 47 -7.59 -0.26 -6.03
C GLN A 47 -8.10 -1.48 -6.80
N ALA A 48 -8.59 -2.51 -6.10
CA ALA A 48 -9.15 -3.70 -6.73
C ALA A 48 -10.39 -3.38 -7.58
N LYS A 49 -11.24 -2.46 -7.13
CA LYS A 49 -12.39 -1.98 -7.92
C LYS A 49 -11.94 -1.25 -9.18
N LYS A 50 -10.99 -0.31 -9.05
CA LYS A 50 -10.42 0.40 -10.20
C LYS A 50 -9.77 -0.54 -11.20
N TRP A 51 -8.99 -1.51 -10.71
CA TRP A 51 -8.40 -2.54 -11.56
C TRP A 51 -9.50 -3.31 -12.29
N TYR A 52 -10.52 -3.80 -11.58
CA TYR A 52 -11.61 -4.56 -12.19
C TYR A 52 -12.30 -3.77 -13.31
N ASP A 53 -12.59 -2.49 -13.10
CA ASP A 53 -13.26 -1.64 -14.10
C ASP A 53 -12.42 -1.46 -15.38
N ASN A 54 -11.08 -1.51 -15.28
CA ASN A 54 -10.17 -1.32 -16.41
C ASN A 54 -9.60 -2.63 -16.98
N ALA A 55 -9.64 -3.72 -16.22
CA ALA A 55 -9.04 -5.00 -16.58
C ALA A 55 -9.83 -5.71 -17.68
N SER A 56 -9.10 -6.33 -18.60
CA SER A 56 -9.66 -7.22 -19.61
C SER A 56 -10.26 -8.48 -18.98
N GLU A 57 -11.13 -9.16 -19.73
CA GLU A 57 -11.70 -10.44 -19.30
C GLU A 57 -10.61 -11.49 -18.99
N HIS A 58 -9.51 -11.48 -19.75
CA HIS A 58 -8.39 -12.39 -19.53
C HIS A 58 -7.73 -12.16 -18.16
N GLU A 59 -7.41 -10.92 -17.82
CA GLU A 59 -6.81 -10.56 -16.53
C GLU A 59 -7.77 -10.88 -15.37
N ARG A 60 -9.07 -10.61 -15.53
CA ARG A 60 -10.09 -10.97 -14.53
C ARG A 60 -10.11 -12.47 -14.31
N ASN A 61 -10.07 -13.26 -15.38
CA ASN A 61 -10.06 -14.73 -15.30
C ASN A 61 -8.78 -15.27 -14.66
N GLN A 62 -7.61 -14.67 -14.92
CA GLN A 62 -6.36 -15.04 -14.24
C GLN A 62 -6.47 -14.84 -12.72
N VAL A 63 -6.93 -13.68 -12.28
CA VAL A 63 -7.13 -13.40 -10.84
C VAL A 63 -8.17 -14.33 -10.22
N MET A 64 -9.26 -14.63 -10.94
CA MET A 64 -10.24 -15.62 -10.47
C MET A 64 -9.65 -17.02 -10.29
N GLN A 65 -8.63 -17.38 -11.07
CA GLN A 65 -7.95 -18.68 -11.00
C GLN A 65 -6.82 -18.75 -9.96
N MET A 66 -6.41 -17.62 -9.36
CA MET A 66 -5.41 -17.61 -8.28
C MET A 66 -5.84 -18.53 -7.14
N SER A 67 -4.92 -19.35 -6.66
CA SER A 67 -5.14 -20.22 -5.50
C SER A 67 -5.00 -19.45 -4.18
N ASP A 68 -5.51 -20.02 -3.09
CA ASP A 68 -5.28 -19.45 -1.75
C ASP A 68 -3.80 -19.44 -1.37
N GLU A 69 -3.01 -20.36 -1.93
CA GLU A 69 -1.56 -20.38 -1.75
C GLU A 69 -0.90 -19.20 -2.47
N ASP A 70 -1.35 -18.86 -3.69
CA ASP A 70 -0.86 -17.70 -4.44
C ASP A 70 -1.21 -16.40 -3.71
N LEU A 71 -2.43 -16.29 -3.16
CA LEU A 71 -2.84 -15.10 -2.39
C LEU A 71 -2.03 -14.89 -1.11
N ARG A 72 -1.50 -15.98 -0.53
CA ARG A 72 -0.68 -15.93 0.69
C ARG A 72 0.80 -15.74 0.43
N LYS A 73 1.30 -16.12 -0.74
CA LYS A 73 2.72 -16.05 -1.06
C LYS A 73 3.09 -14.66 -1.57
N ARG A 74 4.14 -14.09 -0.98
CA ARG A 74 4.87 -12.95 -1.55
C ARG A 74 5.67 -13.48 -2.74
N ASP A 75 5.18 -13.30 -3.97
CA ASP A 75 6.05 -13.43 -5.13
C ASP A 75 6.79 -12.09 -5.35
N GLU A 76 8.03 -12.03 -4.86
CA GLU A 76 8.92 -10.87 -5.01
C GLU A 76 9.21 -10.53 -6.49
N ASN A 77 9.03 -11.48 -7.41
CA ASN A 77 9.32 -11.29 -8.84
C ASN A 77 8.09 -10.91 -9.68
N SER A 78 6.89 -10.87 -9.10
CA SER A 78 5.67 -10.46 -9.80
C SER A 78 5.54 -8.93 -9.85
N GLN A 79 6.49 -8.24 -10.51
CA GLN A 79 6.45 -6.79 -10.74
C GLN A 79 5.16 -6.34 -11.43
N ASP A 80 4.61 -7.16 -12.34
CA ASP A 80 3.39 -6.83 -13.10
C ASP A 80 2.13 -6.71 -12.24
N SER A 81 2.17 -7.15 -10.98
CA SER A 81 0.99 -7.13 -10.08
C SER A 81 1.15 -6.22 -8.85
N ARG A 82 2.33 -5.61 -8.63
CA ARG A 82 2.53 -4.69 -7.52
C ARG A 82 1.65 -3.44 -7.73
N PRO A 83 0.80 -3.07 -6.75
CA PRO A 83 0.06 -1.82 -6.82
C PRO A 83 0.99 -0.64 -7.08
N GLU A 84 0.61 0.26 -7.99
CA GLU A 84 1.37 1.49 -8.32
C GLU A 84 1.79 2.29 -7.07
N LEU A 85 0.96 2.29 -6.02
CA LEU A 85 1.26 2.98 -4.76
C LEU A 85 2.46 2.38 -3.99
N LEU A 86 2.82 1.11 -4.24
CA LEU A 86 3.98 0.48 -3.61
C LEU A 86 5.29 0.89 -4.32
N GLU A 87 5.21 1.31 -5.58
CA GLU A 87 6.37 1.84 -6.32
C GLU A 87 6.65 3.31 -5.98
N LYS A 88 5.71 3.95 -5.29
CA LYS A 88 5.77 5.35 -4.91
C LYS A 88 6.56 5.56 -3.63
N GLY A 89 7.36 6.62 -3.61
CA GLY A 89 8.12 7.05 -2.44
C GLY A 89 7.22 7.58 -1.32
N GLU A 90 7.78 7.69 -0.12
CA GLU A 90 7.09 8.18 1.06
C GLU A 90 7.43 9.64 1.34
N HIS A 91 6.42 10.45 1.63
CA HIS A 91 6.57 11.85 2.01
C HIS A 91 6.37 12.02 3.51
N VAL A 92 7.22 12.82 4.14
CA VAL A 92 7.03 13.30 5.52
C VAL A 92 6.65 14.78 5.47
N ILE A 93 5.39 15.09 5.75
CA ILE A 93 4.82 16.44 5.59
C ILE A 93 4.35 17.02 6.93
N PRO A 94 4.36 18.36 7.10
CA PRO A 94 3.71 18.98 8.25
C PRO A 94 2.21 18.69 8.24
N HIS A 95 1.64 18.46 9.42
CA HIS A 95 0.23 18.17 9.64
C HIS A 95 -0.27 18.95 10.87
N GLU A 96 -1.56 19.25 10.96
CA GLU A 96 -2.16 20.00 12.09
C GLU A 96 -1.82 19.36 13.46
N ASN A 97 -1.78 18.03 13.51
CA ASN A 97 -1.49 17.23 14.69
C ASN A 97 -0.02 16.74 14.78
N GLY A 98 0.89 17.33 13.99
CA GLY A 98 2.32 17.02 14.00
C GLY A 98 2.91 16.79 12.60
N TRP A 99 3.29 15.56 12.30
CA TRP A 99 3.99 15.15 11.07
C TRP A 99 3.32 13.92 10.48
N ALA A 100 2.86 14.04 9.23
CA ALA A 100 2.22 12.96 8.52
C ALA A 100 3.23 12.23 7.63
N VAL A 101 3.18 10.90 7.63
CA VAL A 101 3.76 10.04 6.60
C VAL A 101 2.69 9.81 5.54
N LYS A 102 3.07 9.86 4.27
CA LYS A 102 2.13 9.76 3.16
C LYS A 102 2.82 9.24 1.91
N THR A 103 2.29 8.18 1.32
CA THR A 103 2.76 7.70 0.02
C THR A 103 2.53 8.77 -1.06
N GLN A 104 3.47 8.93 -1.99
CA GLN A 104 3.37 9.88 -3.08
C GLN A 104 2.04 9.70 -3.83
N ASP A 105 1.41 10.82 -4.20
CA ASP A 105 0.10 10.91 -4.87
C ASP A 105 -1.10 10.32 -4.10
N ALA A 106 -0.91 9.76 -2.90
CA ALA A 106 -2.02 9.30 -2.08
C ALA A 106 -2.95 10.48 -1.75
N LYS A 107 -4.22 10.22 -1.48
CA LYS A 107 -5.15 11.29 -1.02
C LYS A 107 -4.99 11.56 0.47
N GLN A 108 -4.70 10.54 1.26
CA GLN A 108 -4.65 10.60 2.72
C GLN A 108 -3.27 10.21 3.23
N ALA A 109 -2.92 10.71 4.41
CA ALA A 109 -1.73 10.29 5.14
C ALA A 109 -1.88 8.84 5.63
N SER A 110 -0.78 8.09 5.64
CA SER A 110 -0.75 6.78 6.28
C SER A 110 -0.77 6.93 7.80
N ASN A 111 0.17 7.66 8.37
CA ASN A 111 0.22 7.84 9.83
C ASN A 111 0.53 9.30 10.18
N VAL A 112 0.04 9.74 11.32
CA VAL A 112 0.37 11.07 11.88
C VAL A 112 1.07 10.87 13.22
N TYR A 113 2.23 11.47 13.34
CA TYR A 113 3.08 11.42 14.53
C TYR A 113 3.22 12.81 15.14
N GLN A 114 3.32 12.88 16.45
CA GLN A 114 3.58 14.17 17.11
C GLN A 114 4.96 14.72 16.75
N ARG A 115 5.97 13.84 16.65
CA ARG A 115 7.36 14.24 16.40
C ARG A 115 7.82 13.88 15.00
N LYS A 116 8.62 14.78 14.40
CA LYS A 116 9.17 14.61 13.05
C LYS A 116 10.02 13.35 12.92
N ASN A 117 10.88 13.10 13.90
CA ASN A 117 11.80 11.95 13.88
C ASN A 117 11.06 10.61 13.86
N GLU A 118 9.90 10.51 14.53
CA GLU A 118 9.05 9.31 14.50
C GLU A 118 8.44 9.11 13.10
N ALA A 119 7.93 10.18 12.48
CA ALA A 119 7.44 10.14 11.11
C ALA A 119 8.53 9.78 10.09
N VAL A 120 9.74 10.35 10.24
CA VAL A 120 10.88 10.04 9.38
C VAL A 120 11.30 8.59 9.53
N LYS A 121 11.43 8.09 10.75
CA LYS A 121 11.79 6.69 11.00
C LYS A 121 10.78 5.75 10.33
N ARG A 122 9.49 6.01 10.52
CA ARG A 122 8.43 5.22 9.87
C ARG A 122 8.51 5.27 8.34
N ALA A 123 8.67 6.46 7.77
CA ALA A 123 8.77 6.60 6.31
C ALA A 123 9.98 5.85 5.75
N GLN A 124 11.11 5.83 6.48
CA GLN A 124 12.29 5.05 6.11
C GLN A 124 12.06 3.54 6.16
N GLU A 125 11.39 3.04 7.20
CA GLU A 125 11.01 1.61 7.30
C GLU A 125 10.15 1.18 6.11
N ILE A 126 9.12 1.97 5.79
CA ILE A 126 8.22 1.67 4.66
C ILE A 126 8.98 1.74 3.33
N ALA A 127 9.78 2.79 3.12
CA ALA A 127 10.54 2.95 1.87
C ALA A 127 11.62 1.86 1.71
N GLU A 128 12.21 1.36 2.80
CA GLU A 128 13.17 0.27 2.76
C GLU A 128 12.52 -1.05 2.36
N ASN A 129 11.35 -1.37 2.93
CA ASN A 129 10.58 -2.55 2.54
C ASN A 129 10.19 -2.50 1.06
N LYS A 130 9.71 -1.33 0.62
CA LYS A 130 9.26 -1.10 -0.76
C LYS A 130 10.39 -0.98 -1.77
N GLN A 131 11.61 -0.73 -1.29
CA GLN A 131 12.77 -0.31 -2.09
C GLN A 131 12.55 1.02 -2.83
N THR A 132 11.89 1.98 -2.17
CA THR A 132 11.60 3.33 -2.68
C THR A 132 12.32 4.42 -1.90
N THR A 133 12.02 5.70 -2.18
CA THR A 133 12.68 6.85 -1.56
C THR A 133 11.81 7.53 -0.50
N VAL A 134 12.44 8.34 0.35
CA VAL A 134 11.75 9.19 1.33
C VAL A 134 12.02 10.65 1.02
N ILE A 135 10.95 11.46 0.91
CA ILE A 135 11.01 12.90 0.72
C ILE A 135 10.52 13.60 1.99
N ILE A 136 11.40 14.32 2.66
CA ILE A 136 11.06 15.04 3.89
C ILE A 136 10.77 16.49 3.56
N HIS A 137 9.65 17.02 4.03
CA HIS A 137 9.31 18.44 3.94
C HIS A 137 9.65 19.17 5.24
N LYS A 138 9.84 20.49 5.14
CA LYS A 138 9.93 21.42 6.26
C LYS A 138 8.53 21.94 6.63
N LYS A 139 8.42 22.68 7.74
CA LYS A 139 7.14 23.25 8.20
C LYS A 139 6.52 24.24 7.19
N ASP A 140 7.34 24.88 6.38
CA ASP A 140 6.92 25.79 5.30
C ASP A 140 6.54 25.06 3.99
N GLY A 141 6.58 23.72 3.98
CA GLY A 141 6.26 22.89 2.83
C GLY A 141 7.44 22.64 1.87
N SER A 142 8.55 23.36 1.99
CA SER A 142 9.74 23.14 1.16
C SER A 142 10.40 21.79 1.45
N ILE A 143 11.05 21.20 0.46
CA ILE A 143 11.79 19.93 0.66
C ILE A 143 13.03 20.19 1.52
N GLN A 144 13.24 19.33 2.50
CA GLN A 144 14.48 19.28 3.26
C GLN A 144 15.54 18.58 2.41
N GLU A 145 16.47 19.35 1.86
CA GLU A 145 17.67 18.79 1.23
C GLU A 145 18.42 17.92 2.24
N GLY A 146 18.74 16.67 1.86
CA GLY A 146 19.68 15.84 2.62
C GLY A 146 19.27 14.41 2.99
N ILE A 147 18.52 13.68 2.16
CA ILE A 147 18.53 12.20 2.22
C ILE A 147 18.71 11.63 0.82
N ASN A 148 19.94 11.70 0.30
CA ASN A 148 20.36 10.79 -0.76
C ASN A 148 20.98 9.58 -0.05
N LYS A 149 20.31 8.40 -0.08
CA LYS A 149 21.02 7.14 0.15
C LYS A 149 21.89 6.93 -1.09
N SER A 150 23.20 7.17 -0.94
CA SER A 150 24.27 6.77 -1.86
C SER A 150 24.39 5.26 -1.94
#